data_AF-A0A257V2Y1-F1
#
_entry.id   AF-A0A257V2Y1-F1
#
_cell.length_a   1.000
_cell.length_b   1.000
_cell.length_c   1.000
_cell.angle_alpha   90.00
_cell.angle_beta   90.00
_cell.angle_gamma   90.00
#
_symmetry.space_group_name_H-M   'P 1'
#
loop_
_entity.id
_entity.type
_entity.pdbx_description
1 polymer ?
#
loop_
_entity_poly.entity_id
_entity_poly.type
_entity_poly.pdbx_seq_one_letter_code
_entity_poly.pdbx_strand_id
1 'polypeptide(L)' 'MQTQDLTGTPLLDLAFLIARVMIGLLMTAHGAQKLFGWFGGFGFTGTLQAFSQHMGIPVPLTLLSIAAEFLGPLGL' A
#
# COMPACT_ATOMS: atom_id res chain seq x y z
N MET A 1 25.81 -27.06 -17.22
CA MET A 1 25.28 -26.34 -16.05
C MET A 1 23.81 -26.08 -16.33
N GLN A 2 22.90 -26.89 -15.79
CA GLN A 2 21.47 -26.80 -16.09
C GLN A 2 20.93 -25.56 -15.37
N THR A 3 20.64 -24.49 -16.10
CA THR A 3 19.91 -23.34 -15.56
C THR A 3 18.51 -23.84 -15.26
N GLN A 4 18.22 -24.14 -13.98
CA GLN A 4 16.84 -24.44 -13.59
C GLN A 4 16.02 -23.19 -13.84
N ASP A 5 15.17 -23.26 -14.86
CA ASP A 5 14.25 -22.20 -15.21
C ASP A 5 13.18 -22.15 -14.12
N LEU A 6 13.37 -21.23 -13.17
CA LEU A 6 12.49 -21.06 -12.01
C LEU A 6 11.09 -20.58 -12.42
N THR A 7 10.89 -20.17 -13.68
CA THR A 7 9.61 -19.65 -14.20
C THR A 7 8.52 -20.71 -14.39
N GLY A 8 8.83 -22.01 -14.30
CA GLY A 8 7.86 -23.11 -14.47
C GLY A 8 7.35 -23.74 -13.17
N THR A 9 7.59 -23.11 -12.01
CA THR A 9 7.25 -23.72 -10.70
C THR A 9 5.91 -23.19 -10.18
N PRO A 10 4.81 -23.96 -10.26
CA PRO A 10 3.46 -23.47 -9.89
C PRO A 10 3.36 -23.05 -8.42
N LEU A 11 4.22 -23.59 -7.55
CA LEU A 11 4.31 -23.19 -6.14
C LEU A 11 4.91 -21.79 -5.97
N LEU A 12 5.86 -21.40 -6.81
CA LEU A 12 6.48 -20.07 -6.77
C LEU A 12 5.50 -19.00 -7.28
N ASP A 13 4.76 -19.31 -8.36
CA ASP A 13 3.71 -18.43 -8.88
C ASP A 13 2.61 -18.21 -7.83
N LEU A 14 2.19 -19.27 -7.13
CA LEU A 14 1.24 -19.18 -6.04
C LEU A 14 1.81 -18.36 -4.86
N ALA A 15 3.07 -18.56 -4.51
CA ALA A 15 3.71 -17.78 -3.45
C ALA A 15 3.73 -16.28 -3.78
N PHE A 16 4.04 -15.91 -5.03
CA PHE A 16 4.00 -14.52 -5.47
C PHE A 16 2.58 -13.96 -5.51
N LEU A 17 1.58 -14.75 -5.93
CA LEU A 17 0.18 -14.34 -5.89
C LEU A 17 -0.27 -14.06 -4.45
N ILE A 18 0.03 -14.95 -3.52
CA ILE A 18 -0.29 -14.77 -2.09
C ILE A 18 0.40 -13.51 -1.56
N ALA A 19 1.69 -13.33 -1.86
CA ALA A 19 2.43 -12.15 -1.43
C ALA A 19 1.79 -10.85 -1.94
N ARG A 20 1.39 -10.79 -3.22
CA ARG A 20 0.71 -9.64 -3.81
C ARG A 20 -0.62 -9.32 -3.14
N VAL A 21 -1.46 -10.34 -2.94
CA VAL A 21 -2.76 -10.16 -2.27
C VAL A 21 -2.57 -9.67 -0.83
N MET A 22 -1.64 -10.27 -0.09
CA MET A 22 -1.37 -9.87 1.30
C MET A 22 -0.85 -8.43 1.40
N ILE A 23 0.13 -8.07 0.58
CA ILE A 23 0.66 -6.70 0.54
C ILE A 23 -0.43 -5.72 0.10
N GLY A 24 -1.23 -6.08 -0.90
CA GLY A 24 -2.32 -5.26 -1.39
C GLY A 24 -3.36 -4.97 -0.31
N LEU A 25 -3.81 -6.01 0.41
CA LEU A 25 -4.76 -5.85 1.52
C LEU A 25 -4.20 -4.98 2.65
N LEU A 26 -2.93 -5.18 3.03
CA LEU A 26 -2.27 -4.38 4.07
C LEU A 26 -2.18 -2.90 3.67
N MET A 27 -1.77 -2.62 2.43
CA MET A 27 -1.69 -1.27 1.88
C MET A 27 -3.08 -0.61 1.81
N THR A 28 -4.11 -1.31 1.32
CA THR A 28 -5.48 -0.79 1.29
C THR A 28 -6.01 -0.48 2.68
N ALA A 29 -5.76 -1.36 3.66
CA ALA A 29 -6.14 -1.10 5.06
C ALA A 29 -5.43 0.13 5.62
N HIS A 30 -4.14 0.31 5.32
CA HIS A 30 -3.37 1.48 5.74
C HIS A 30 -3.84 2.77 5.04
N GLY A 31 -4.11 2.71 3.74
CA GLY A 31 -4.72 3.80 2.99
C GLY A 31 -6.10 4.16 3.53
N ALA A 32 -6.90 3.18 3.97
CA ALA A 32 -8.19 3.42 4.60
C ALA A 32 -8.09 4.07 5.99
N GLN A 33 -7.04 3.77 6.77
CA GLN A 33 -6.74 4.51 8.01
C GLN A 33 -6.47 5.99 7.72
N LYS A 34 -5.73 6.27 6.64
CA LYS A 34 -5.37 7.64 6.25
C LYS A 34 -6.49 8.40 5.56
N LEU A 35 -7.32 7.74 4.76
CA LEU A 35 -8.40 8.37 4.00
C LEU A 35 -9.70 8.45 4.79
N PHE A 36 -10.12 7.35 5.42
CA PHE A 36 -11.42 7.24 6.08
C PHE A 36 -11.33 7.23 7.62
N GLY A 37 -10.14 7.07 8.19
CA GLY A 37 -9.99 6.91 9.64
C GLY A 37 -10.44 5.54 10.15
N TRP A 38 -10.57 4.55 9.27
CA TRP A 38 -10.94 3.20 9.67
C TRP A 38 -9.89 2.57 10.60
N PHE A 39 -10.32 1.60 11.41
CA PHE A 39 -9.48 0.89 12.37
C PHE A 39 -8.81 1.82 13.41
N GLY A 40 -9.43 2.97 13.72
CA GLY A 40 -8.88 3.95 14.66
C GLY A 40 -7.78 4.82 14.07
N GLY A 41 -7.67 4.90 12.74
CA GLY A 41 -6.72 5.77 12.04
C GLY A 41 -7.05 7.27 12.17
N PHE A 42 -6.07 8.12 11.89
CA PHE A 42 -6.18 9.58 12.00
C PHE A 42 -7.16 10.22 11.00
N GLY A 43 -7.57 9.47 9.97
CA GLY A 43 -8.41 9.98 8.89
C GLY A 43 -7.73 11.06 8.06
N PHE A 44 -8.46 11.59 7.09
CA PHE A 44 -7.90 12.49 6.09
C PHE A 44 -7.30 13.77 6.69
N THR A 45 -8.07 14.45 7.55
CA THR A 45 -7.63 15.69 8.19
C THR A 45 -6.47 15.47 9.14
N GLY A 46 -6.51 14.42 9.96
CA GLY A 46 -5.42 14.09 10.88
C GLY A 46 -4.14 13.70 10.14
N THR A 47 -4.27 12.97 9.03
CA THR A 47 -3.12 12.62 8.17
C THR A 47 -2.53 13.86 7.50
N LEU A 48 -3.37 14.74 6.95
CA LEU A 48 -2.92 16.02 6.37
C LEU A 48 -2.20 16.88 7.41
N GLN A 49 -2.72 16.98 8.63
CA GLN A 49 -2.08 17.73 9.69
C GLN A 49 -0.73 17.12 10.09
N ALA A 50 -0.69 15.80 10.29
CA ALA A 50 0.54 15.10 10.63
C ALA A 50 1.62 15.30 9.56
N PHE A 51 1.27 15.14 8.28
CA PHE A 51 2.25 15.18 7.20
C PHE A 51 2.65 16.63 6.89
N SER A 52 1.70 17.55 6.79
CA SER A 52 2.01 18.94 6.43
C SER A 52 2.58 19.75 7.59
N GLN A 53 2.05 19.59 8.80
CA GLN A 53 2.44 20.42 9.95
C GLN A 53 3.56 19.81 10.79
N HIS A 54 3.61 18.48 10.95
CA HIS A 54 4.65 17.84 11.76
C HIS A 54 5.83 17.34 10.93
N MET A 55 5.59 16.85 9.71
CA MET A 55 6.64 16.30 8.84
C MET A 55 7.10 17.27 7.74
N GLY A 56 6.42 18.41 7.57
CA GLY A 56 6.75 19.41 6.54
C GLY A 56 6.52 18.92 5.10
N ILE A 57 5.73 17.87 4.90
CA ILE A 57 5.43 17.31 3.58
C ILE A 57 4.38 18.18 2.90
N PRO A 58 4.63 18.67 1.67
CA PRO A 58 3.65 19.43 0.91
C PRO A 58 2.33 18.67 0.73
N VAL A 59 1.21 19.39 0.81
CA VAL A 59 -0.14 18.81 0.67
C VAL A 59 -0.29 17.96 -0.60
N PRO A 60 0.19 18.37 -1.80
CA PRO A 60 0.04 17.53 -3.00
C PRO A 60 0.67 16.14 -2.87
N LEU A 61 1.85 16.04 -2.23
CA LEU A 61 2.53 14.76 -2.02
C LEU A 61 1.83 13.91 -0.96
N THR A 62 1.25 14.55 0.06
CA THR A 62 0.43 13.86 1.06
C THR A 62 -0.80 13.23 0.40
N LEU A 63 -1.50 13.99 -0.45
CA LEU A 63 -2.66 13.47 -1.19
C LEU A 63 -2.27 12.32 -2.13
N LEU A 64 -1.12 12.45 -2.81
CA LEU A 64 -0.61 11.40 -3.68
C LEU A 64 -0.28 10.13 -2.90
N SER A 65 0.34 10.25 -1.72
CA SER A 65 0.62 9.12 -0.83
C SER A 65 -0.67 8.44 -0.35
N ILE A 66 -1.67 9.21 0.10
CA ILE A 66 -2.96 8.65 0.53
C ILE A 66 -3.64 7.90 -0.64
N ALA A 67 -3.64 8.50 -1.83
CA ALA A 67 -4.22 7.87 -3.02
C ALA A 67 -3.44 6.61 -3.46
N ALA A 68 -2.10 6.66 -3.45
CA ALA A 68 -1.26 5.54 -3.83
C ALA A 68 -1.42 4.35 -2.87
N GLU A 69 -1.55 4.60 -1.58
CA GLU A 69 -1.72 3.52 -0.59
C GLU A 69 -3.10 2.89 -0.63
N PHE A 70 -4.15 3.67 -0.92
CA PHE A 70 -5.50 3.13 -0.99
C PHE A 70 -5.81 2.48 -2.35
N LEU A 71 -5.41 3.11 -3.47
CA LEU A 71 -5.74 2.67 -4.83
C LEU A 71 -4.62 1.88 -5.51
N GLY A 72 -3.36 2.11 -5.15
CA GLY A 72 -2.20 1.40 -5.73
C GLY A 72 -2.27 -0.13 -5.62
N PRO A 73 -2.82 -0.70 -4.52
CA PRO A 73 -3.05 -2.14 -4.41
C PRO A 73 -3.90 -2.78 -5.50
N LEU A 74 -4.72 -2.00 -6.21
CA LEU A 74 -5.54 -2.52 -7.32
C LEU A 74 -4.70 -2.99 -8.52
N GLY A 75 -3.43 -2.60 -8.60
CA GLY A 75 -2.49 -3.02 -9.65
C GLY A 75 -1.52 -4.13 -9.26
N LEU A 76 -1.60 -4.67 -8.04
CA LEU A 76 -0.77 -5.79 -7.55
C LEU A 76 -1.35 -7.14 -7.96
#